data_AF-A0A2E2UAE7-F1
#
_entry.id   AF-A0A2E2UAE7-F1
#
_cell.length_a   1.000
_cell.length_b   1.000
_cell.length_c   1.000
_cell.angle_alpha   90.00
_cell.angle_beta   90.00
_cell.angle_gamma   90.00
#
_symmetry.space_group_name_H-M   'P 1'
#
loop_
_entity.id
_entity.type
_entity.pdbx_description
1 polymer ?
#
loop_
_entity_poly.entity_id
_entity_poly.type
_entity_poly.pdbx_seq_one_letter_code
_entity_poly.pdbx_strand_id
1 'polypeptide(L)'
;MKKLAGLFIILIFSQAASAYVISRADSGAEVKWRRSNKNLTLFVNPAPASTDIELDISNSSLNSLGMSESEYITFRMMEIVEEATSEWNSISSYSLNPVYNTSGTASFSDSANSIIFTNDFSFFSSGVLAVTVLSFNSTSGTINSGDILINQSVSNFVELTVDETESSLDKAYLGDIITHELGHLLGLSHSEVVGSSMTFSVFKNQHTLHSDDHAAINHSYGQNNYSGLIQGQVVADNGDGVFGAHVQLISLINNEVVQGQLTDENGDFSFEVEDSNESYSLLVSPVKYLTALPDYYQNVKTDYCNQEVFVPSFFQGCGGRSKSRPQQLSPESLGGTIDLGVVTIRCDENLSSPYLANKYTDNNAPIDLQLYNGQTNASFVGMFLSSEISKGISGDGDQFEFDLSDVNATGDVLRVSVMSTGLGSNFSLITDVTQGSASTVRTTALTDETGKLITDYEIDFNLSNDTSENTFMITIYPQQLTTSQSYEILSSPNELANSNNLYHLVVSVGSYVSGEFVPTQIIDSYPYEDNNNCLEGTLSHNSQPYTPLSTAADDALGSESAAFSCATIDIDPGDDGPTGPMSFVIGLMLAVMLTRFKHYFLSKA
;
A
#
# COMPACT_ATOMS: atom_id res chain seq x y z
N MET A 1 45.96 0.88 39.49
CA MET A 1 44.71 0.11 39.60
C MET A 1 43.49 1.03 39.75
N LYS A 2 43.24 1.91 38.76
CA LYS A 2 41.98 2.65 38.54
C LYS A 2 42.05 3.19 37.11
N LYS A 3 41.45 2.48 36.15
CA LYS A 3 41.14 2.87 34.76
C LYS A 3 40.63 1.63 34.02
N LEU A 4 39.41 1.19 34.34
CA LEU A 4 38.65 0.20 33.55
C LEU A 4 37.20 0.20 34.08
N ALA A 5 36.47 1.27 33.77
CA ALA A 5 35.03 1.39 34.00
C ALA A 5 34.57 2.59 33.17
N GLY A 6 34.29 2.36 31.89
CA GLY A 6 33.94 3.42 30.95
C GLY A 6 33.92 2.91 29.52
N LEU A 7 33.24 1.78 29.29
CA LEU A 7 32.89 1.31 27.95
C LEU A 7 31.85 0.19 28.05
N PHE A 8 30.63 0.52 28.52
CA PHE A 8 29.42 -0.28 28.37
C PHE A 8 28.28 0.63 28.83
N ILE A 9 27.18 0.70 28.07
CA ILE A 9 26.10 1.72 28.09
C ILE A 9 26.28 2.80 27.00
N ILE A 10 26.35 2.35 25.74
CA ILE A 10 25.75 3.03 24.57
C ILE A 10 25.17 1.90 23.72
N LEU A 11 24.00 1.43 24.12
CA LEU A 11 23.10 0.50 23.43
C LEU A 11 21.81 0.60 24.24
N ILE A 12 20.65 0.63 23.57
CA ILE A 12 19.32 1.04 24.06
C ILE A 12 19.08 2.54 23.85
N PHE A 13 18.91 2.95 22.59
CA PHE A 13 17.89 3.92 22.11
C PHE A 13 17.88 3.90 20.57
N SER A 14 18.02 2.73 19.92
CA SER A 14 17.47 2.59 18.57
C SER A 14 15.96 2.52 18.76
N GLN A 15 15.24 3.53 18.27
CA GLN A 15 13.80 3.38 18.15
C GLN A 15 13.60 2.24 17.16
N ALA A 16 12.90 1.17 17.56
CA ALA A 16 12.60 0.10 16.64
C ALA A 16 11.81 0.70 15.48
N ALA A 17 12.32 0.56 14.27
CA ALA A 17 11.55 0.79 13.06
C ALA A 17 10.29 -0.12 13.12
N SER A 18 9.14 0.37 12.67
CA SER A 18 7.85 -0.32 12.82
C SER A 18 7.28 -0.64 11.45
N ALA A 19 6.73 -1.84 11.26
CA ALA A 19 6.39 -2.49 9.99
C ALA A 19 5.37 -1.78 9.06
N TYR A 20 4.96 -0.55 9.38
CA TYR A 20 3.84 0.16 8.78
C TYR A 20 3.96 1.66 9.06
N VAL A 21 3.23 2.47 8.29
CA VAL A 21 3.27 3.94 8.46
C VAL A 21 2.36 4.35 9.62
N ILE A 22 2.97 4.75 10.73
CA ILE A 22 2.27 5.28 11.91
C ILE A 22 2.30 6.79 11.90
N SER A 23 1.20 7.39 12.32
CA SER A 23 1.18 8.81 12.68
C SER A 23 2.18 9.06 13.81
N ARG A 24 3.12 9.98 13.61
CA ARG A 24 4.09 10.37 14.63
C ARG A 24 3.87 11.82 15.03
N ALA A 25 3.98 12.09 16.33
CA ALA A 25 4.02 13.45 16.85
C ALA A 25 5.37 14.09 16.56
N ASP A 26 5.49 15.41 16.76
CA ASP A 26 6.74 16.16 16.63
C ASP A 26 7.92 15.57 17.44
N SER A 27 7.62 14.87 18.54
CA SER A 27 8.61 14.16 19.36
C SER A 27 9.13 12.85 18.75
N GLY A 28 8.55 12.41 17.63
CA GLY A 28 8.73 11.07 17.05
C GLY A 28 7.87 9.98 17.69
N ALA A 29 7.14 10.28 18.78
CA ALA A 29 6.29 9.32 19.45
C ALA A 29 5.08 8.91 18.60
N GLU A 30 4.72 7.64 18.62
CA GLU A 30 3.52 7.11 17.96
C GLU A 30 2.24 7.77 18.48
N VAL A 31 1.44 8.30 17.56
CA VAL A 31 0.11 8.86 17.81
C VAL A 31 -0.89 7.71 17.91
N LYS A 32 -1.32 7.37 19.13
CA LYS A 32 -2.25 6.27 19.39
C LYS A 32 -3.04 6.43 20.68
N TRP A 33 -4.13 5.67 20.80
CA TRP A 33 -4.90 5.60 22.02
C TRP A 33 -4.10 4.88 23.13
N ARG A 34 -4.03 5.48 24.33
CA ARG A 34 -3.39 4.88 25.53
C ARG A 34 -4.33 4.78 26.73
N ARG A 35 -5.65 4.78 26.47
CA ARG A 35 -6.68 4.69 27.50
C ARG A 35 -6.76 3.29 28.11
N SER A 36 -6.99 3.22 29.42
CA SER A 36 -7.26 1.97 30.14
C SER A 36 -8.61 1.36 29.76
N ASN A 37 -9.62 2.21 29.54
CA ASN A 37 -10.86 1.81 28.89
C ASN A 37 -10.63 1.73 27.38
N LYS A 38 -10.78 0.52 26.83
CA LYS A 38 -10.62 0.23 25.40
C LYS A 38 -11.89 0.46 24.58
N ASN A 39 -13.00 0.87 25.22
CA ASN A 39 -14.21 1.26 24.49
C ASN A 39 -14.13 2.73 24.09
N LEU A 40 -14.19 2.98 22.78
CA LEU A 40 -14.28 4.30 22.17
C LEU A 40 -15.73 4.51 21.71
N THR A 41 -16.44 5.44 22.37
CA THR A 41 -17.75 5.87 21.88
C THR A 41 -17.56 6.77 20.68
N LEU A 42 -18.29 6.48 19.60
CA LEU A 42 -18.28 7.23 18.36
C LEU A 42 -19.66 7.84 18.12
N PHE A 43 -19.79 9.15 18.24
CA PHE A 43 -21.07 9.83 18.03
C PHE A 43 -21.29 10.09 16.54
N VAL A 44 -22.28 9.44 15.96
CA VAL A 44 -22.52 9.49 14.51
C VAL A 44 -23.75 10.34 14.25
N ASN A 45 -23.61 11.36 13.40
CA ASN A 45 -24.74 12.00 12.75
C ASN A 45 -24.86 11.47 11.32
N PRO A 46 -25.73 10.46 11.09
CA PRO A 46 -25.84 9.81 9.79
C PRO A 46 -26.62 10.65 8.76
N ALA A 47 -27.24 11.76 9.17
CA ALA A 47 -28.02 12.59 8.27
C ALA A 47 -27.09 13.40 7.33
N PRO A 48 -27.24 13.29 6.00
CA PRO A 48 -26.38 14.02 5.08
C PRO A 48 -26.73 15.51 5.05
N ALA A 49 -25.74 16.35 4.75
CA ALA A 49 -25.89 17.78 4.57
C ALA A 49 -26.60 18.14 3.24
N SER A 50 -26.52 17.28 2.22
CA SER A 50 -27.35 17.32 1.00
C SER A 50 -27.72 15.90 0.52
N THR A 51 -28.70 15.77 -0.36
CA THR A 51 -29.09 14.48 -0.98
C THR A 51 -28.31 14.17 -2.26
N ASP A 52 -27.18 14.86 -2.50
CA ASP A 52 -26.31 14.63 -3.66
C ASP A 52 -25.40 13.42 -3.38
N ILE A 53 -26.02 12.26 -3.09
CA ILE A 53 -25.39 10.96 -2.90
C ILE A 53 -26.16 9.97 -3.76
N GLU A 54 -25.45 9.24 -4.61
CA GLU A 54 -26.04 8.22 -5.48
C GLU A 54 -26.56 7.03 -4.66
N LEU A 55 -27.73 6.51 -5.05
CA LEU A 55 -28.38 5.40 -4.39
C LEU A 55 -28.13 4.09 -5.14
N ASP A 56 -27.95 3.01 -4.38
CA ASP A 56 -27.91 1.61 -4.82
C ASP A 56 -29.30 1.06 -5.23
N ILE A 57 -30.34 1.91 -5.20
CA ILE A 57 -31.71 1.54 -5.56
C ILE A 57 -32.35 2.54 -6.52
N SER A 58 -33.28 2.01 -7.33
CA SER A 58 -34.10 2.86 -8.21
C SER A 58 -35.09 3.74 -7.44
N ASN A 59 -35.47 4.89 -8.02
CA ASN A 59 -36.54 5.74 -7.49
C ASN A 59 -37.87 4.99 -7.30
N SER A 60 -38.19 3.98 -8.13
CA SER A 60 -39.37 3.15 -7.92
C SER A 60 -39.28 2.29 -6.65
N SER A 61 -38.10 1.76 -6.35
CA SER A 61 -37.83 1.00 -5.14
C SER A 61 -37.93 1.89 -3.91
N LEU A 62 -37.32 3.08 -3.95
CA LEU A 62 -37.39 4.08 -2.88
C LEU A 62 -38.84 4.47 -2.56
N ASN A 63 -39.64 4.76 -3.60
CA ASN A 63 -41.07 5.05 -3.45
C ASN A 63 -41.85 3.87 -2.84
N SER A 64 -41.47 2.63 -3.15
CA SER A 64 -42.12 1.44 -2.60
C SER A 64 -41.81 1.22 -1.11
N LEU A 65 -40.64 1.68 -0.65
CA LEU A 65 -40.26 1.71 0.76
C LEU A 65 -40.96 2.83 1.53
N GLY A 66 -41.48 3.85 0.82
CA GLY A 66 -42.12 5.01 1.44
C GLY A 66 -41.14 5.92 2.18
N MET A 67 -39.87 5.89 1.80
CA MET A 67 -38.79 6.71 2.35
C MET A 67 -38.45 7.86 1.39
N SER A 68 -38.02 8.99 1.95
CA SER A 68 -37.30 10.02 1.19
C SER A 68 -35.85 9.61 0.95
N GLU A 69 -35.18 10.23 -0.03
CA GLU A 69 -33.75 10.00 -0.31
C GLU A 69 -32.89 10.22 0.94
N SER A 70 -33.13 11.33 1.67
CA SER A 70 -32.40 11.63 2.91
C SER A 70 -32.61 10.58 4.00
N GLU A 71 -33.83 10.05 4.17
CA GLU A 71 -34.10 8.96 5.12
C GLU A 71 -33.39 7.67 4.70
N TYR A 72 -33.34 7.38 3.40
CA TYR A 72 -32.68 6.19 2.87
C TYR A 72 -31.15 6.27 3.00
N ILE A 73 -30.54 7.40 2.62
CA ILE A 73 -29.11 7.66 2.83
C ILE A 73 -28.76 7.55 4.31
N THR A 74 -29.58 8.14 5.20
CA THR A 74 -29.37 8.04 6.65
C THR A 74 -29.36 6.58 7.11
N PHE A 75 -30.30 5.77 6.61
CA PHE A 75 -30.36 4.34 6.92
C PHE A 75 -29.12 3.58 6.42
N ARG A 76 -28.74 3.76 5.15
CA ARG A 76 -27.54 3.12 4.57
C ARG A 76 -26.25 3.56 5.27
N MET A 77 -26.13 4.84 5.61
CA MET A 77 -24.99 5.36 6.37
C MET A 77 -24.83 4.66 7.74
N MET A 78 -25.94 4.32 8.41
CA MET A 78 -25.86 3.55 9.65
C MET A 78 -25.34 2.13 9.42
N GLU A 79 -25.81 1.44 8.38
CA GLU A 79 -25.32 0.09 8.02
C GLU A 79 -23.82 0.13 7.69
N ILE A 80 -23.41 1.08 6.85
CA ILE A 80 -22.01 1.28 6.44
C ILE A 80 -21.09 1.54 7.64
N VAL A 81 -21.52 2.38 8.59
CA VAL A 81 -20.73 2.64 9.81
C VAL A 81 -20.65 1.40 10.70
N GLU A 82 -21.72 0.59 10.80
CA GLU A 82 -21.66 -0.67 11.54
C GLU A 82 -20.70 -1.67 10.89
N GLU A 83 -20.71 -1.79 9.56
CA GLU A 83 -19.78 -2.63 8.81
C GLU A 83 -18.33 -2.19 9.01
N ALA A 84 -18.02 -0.92 8.75
CA ALA A 84 -16.68 -0.36 8.90
C ALA A 84 -16.15 -0.45 10.34
N THR A 85 -17.01 -0.25 11.35
CA THR A 85 -16.59 -0.43 12.75
C THR A 85 -16.42 -1.90 13.11
N SER A 86 -17.21 -2.82 12.53
CA SER A 86 -17.06 -4.26 12.73
C SER A 86 -15.71 -4.76 12.22
N GLU A 87 -15.29 -4.32 11.02
CA GLU A 87 -13.99 -4.63 10.44
C GLU A 87 -12.85 -4.31 11.42
N TRP A 88 -12.73 -3.05 11.85
CA TRP A 88 -11.69 -2.65 12.79
C TRP A 88 -11.81 -3.30 14.17
N ASN A 89 -13.03 -3.54 14.66
CA ASN A 89 -13.26 -4.23 15.95
C ASN A 89 -12.83 -5.70 15.92
N SER A 90 -12.76 -6.32 14.74
CA SER A 90 -12.34 -7.72 14.60
C SER A 90 -10.85 -7.93 14.89
N ILE A 91 -10.04 -6.90 14.66
CA ILE A 91 -8.57 -6.95 14.80
C ILE A 91 -8.03 -6.07 15.96
N SER A 92 -8.74 -5.00 16.29
CA SER A 92 -8.26 -4.02 17.28
C SER A 92 -8.56 -4.43 18.71
N SER A 93 -7.65 -4.10 19.62
CA SER A 93 -7.95 -4.18 21.07
C SER A 93 -8.91 -3.08 21.53
N TYR A 94 -9.11 -2.03 20.72
CA TYR A 94 -10.07 -0.97 20.96
C TYR A 94 -11.40 -1.27 20.26
N SER A 95 -12.49 -1.14 21.01
CA SER A 95 -13.84 -1.31 20.47
C SER A 95 -14.45 0.05 20.12
N LEU A 96 -14.68 0.28 18.83
CA LEU A 96 -15.45 1.38 18.28
C LEU A 96 -16.95 1.08 18.46
N ASN A 97 -17.64 1.95 19.20
CA ASN A 97 -19.05 1.77 19.55
C ASN A 97 -19.86 2.97 19.01
N PRO A 98 -20.50 2.84 17.83
CA PRO A 98 -21.28 3.91 17.25
C PRO A 98 -22.54 4.20 18.09
N VAL A 99 -22.83 5.49 18.27
CA VAL A 99 -24.03 6.01 18.93
C VAL A 99 -24.65 7.05 18.01
N TYR A 100 -25.79 6.68 17.41
CA TYR A 100 -26.46 7.49 16.40
C TYR A 100 -27.31 8.60 17.01
N ASN A 101 -27.16 9.81 16.50
CA ASN A 101 -27.99 10.95 16.85
C ASN A 101 -28.31 11.80 15.61
N THR A 102 -29.59 11.86 15.24
CA THR A 102 -30.10 12.64 14.10
C THR A 102 -30.49 14.07 14.45
N SER A 103 -30.44 14.45 15.73
CA SER A 103 -31.01 15.70 16.26
C SER A 103 -29.95 16.75 16.63
N GLY A 104 -28.66 16.41 16.56
CA GLY A 104 -27.56 17.27 16.99
C GLY A 104 -26.85 17.95 15.81
N THR A 105 -26.63 19.25 15.92
CA THR A 105 -25.58 19.92 15.13
C THR A 105 -24.22 19.41 15.58
N ALA A 106 -23.31 19.19 14.63
CA ALA A 106 -21.89 18.92 14.87
C ALA A 106 -21.34 19.78 16.02
N SER A 107 -20.82 19.14 17.06
CA SER A 107 -20.13 19.82 18.16
C SER A 107 -18.73 19.23 18.23
N PHE A 108 -17.80 19.87 17.52
CA PHE A 108 -16.36 19.66 17.66
C PHE A 108 -15.99 19.97 19.11
N SER A 109 -15.82 18.94 19.91
CA SER A 109 -15.43 19.10 21.30
C SER A 109 -14.26 18.16 21.54
N ASP A 110 -13.21 18.67 22.16
CA ASP A 110 -11.94 17.97 22.41
C ASP A 110 -12.06 16.70 23.29
N SER A 111 -13.29 16.26 23.59
CA SER A 111 -13.63 15.19 24.52
C SER A 111 -14.48 14.06 23.94
N ALA A 112 -14.92 14.16 22.69
CA ALA A 112 -15.74 13.16 22.01
C ALA A 112 -15.11 12.76 20.68
N ASN A 113 -15.48 11.58 20.18
CA ASN A 113 -15.17 11.19 18.81
C ASN A 113 -16.46 11.26 17.99
N SER A 114 -16.42 11.80 16.78
CA SER A 114 -17.63 11.94 15.97
C SER A 114 -17.44 11.63 14.48
N ILE A 115 -18.53 11.27 13.80
CA ILE A 115 -18.62 11.23 12.33
C ILE A 115 -19.75 12.15 11.90
N ILE A 116 -19.46 13.10 11.02
CA ILE A 116 -20.42 14.08 10.51
C ILE A 116 -20.19 14.42 9.04
N PHE A 117 -21.27 14.72 8.33
CA PHE A 117 -21.21 15.42 7.05
C PHE A 117 -21.05 16.93 7.25
N THR A 118 -20.26 17.57 6.39
CA THR A 118 -20.09 19.04 6.42
C THR A 118 -19.86 19.61 5.01
N ASN A 119 -20.35 20.83 4.82
CA ASN A 119 -20.16 21.61 3.59
C ASN A 119 -19.13 22.73 3.77
N ASP A 120 -18.43 22.75 4.91
CA ASP A 120 -17.43 23.76 5.21
C ASP A 120 -16.12 23.43 4.47
N PHE A 121 -15.91 24.13 3.36
CA PHE A 121 -14.72 24.01 2.52
C PHE A 121 -13.42 24.39 3.22
N SER A 122 -13.44 25.02 4.41
CA SER A 122 -12.21 25.38 5.11
C SER A 122 -11.43 24.16 5.63
N PHE A 123 -12.09 23.00 5.72
CA PHE A 123 -11.48 21.72 6.06
C PHE A 123 -10.96 20.95 4.86
N PHE A 124 -11.38 21.29 3.64
CA PHE A 124 -11.16 20.46 2.45
C PHE A 124 -10.41 21.22 1.35
N SER A 125 -9.26 20.68 0.92
CA SER A 125 -8.68 21.07 -0.37
C SER A 125 -9.42 20.41 -1.54
N SER A 126 -9.05 20.78 -2.76
CA SER A 126 -9.60 20.14 -3.98
C SER A 126 -9.35 18.64 -3.95
N GLY A 127 -10.42 17.84 -4.12
CA GLY A 127 -10.35 16.38 -4.23
C GLY A 127 -10.49 15.61 -2.93
N VAL A 128 -10.43 16.29 -1.78
CA VAL A 128 -10.54 15.70 -0.44
C VAL A 128 -11.95 15.22 -0.16
N LEU A 129 -12.12 13.94 0.12
CA LEU A 129 -13.43 13.31 0.35
C LEU A 129 -13.80 13.29 1.82
N ALA A 130 -12.81 13.12 2.70
CA ALA A 130 -12.99 13.23 4.13
C ALA A 130 -11.68 13.63 4.82
N VAL A 131 -11.80 13.98 6.10
CA VAL A 131 -10.67 14.32 6.97
C VAL A 131 -10.93 13.77 8.36
N THR A 132 -9.94 13.11 8.94
CA THR A 132 -9.89 12.84 10.38
C THR A 132 -9.04 13.88 11.08
N VAL A 133 -9.65 14.59 12.02
CA VAL A 133 -8.97 15.57 12.87
C VAL A 133 -8.74 14.95 14.25
N LEU A 134 -7.47 14.71 14.58
CA LEU A 134 -7.07 14.18 15.88
C LEU A 134 -6.61 15.31 16.82
N SER A 135 -7.10 15.27 18.06
CA SER A 135 -6.50 16.00 19.17
C SER A 135 -5.64 15.04 19.98
N PHE A 136 -4.34 15.32 20.11
CA PHE A 136 -3.41 14.46 20.83
C PHE A 136 -2.37 15.26 21.61
N ASN A 137 -1.68 14.57 22.53
CA ASN A 137 -0.57 15.15 23.27
C ASN A 137 0.72 15.05 22.45
N SER A 138 1.29 16.18 22.03
CA SER A 138 2.46 16.25 21.14
C SER A 138 3.74 15.59 21.68
N THR A 139 3.88 15.47 23.00
CA THR A 139 5.05 14.79 23.59
C THR A 139 4.88 13.27 23.59
N SER A 140 3.73 12.77 24.04
CA SER A 140 3.49 11.34 24.24
C SER A 140 2.81 10.63 23.05
N GLY A 141 2.27 11.39 22.09
CA GLY A 141 1.41 10.89 21.02
C GLY A 141 0.08 10.34 21.52
N THR A 142 -0.38 10.67 22.73
CA THR A 142 -1.65 10.10 23.24
C THR A 142 -2.84 10.80 22.60
N ILE A 143 -3.69 10.05 21.88
CA ILE A 143 -4.93 10.56 21.31
C ILE A 143 -5.94 10.87 22.44
N ASN A 144 -6.52 12.06 22.38
CA ASN A 144 -7.54 12.56 23.30
C ASN A 144 -8.94 12.51 22.67
N SER A 145 -9.08 12.86 21.40
CA SER A 145 -10.33 12.83 20.62
C SER A 145 -10.01 12.75 19.13
N GLY A 146 -10.98 12.32 18.33
CA GLY A 146 -10.88 12.33 16.88
C GLY A 146 -12.24 12.52 16.21
N ASP A 147 -12.32 13.48 15.29
CA ASP A 147 -13.54 13.81 14.54
C ASP A 147 -13.34 13.52 13.05
N ILE A 148 -14.29 12.80 12.45
CA ILE A 148 -14.31 12.43 11.03
C ILE A 148 -15.32 13.32 10.31
N LEU A 149 -14.82 14.03 9.29
CA LEU A 149 -15.56 15.01 8.51
C LEU A 149 -15.70 14.53 7.08
N ILE A 150 -16.93 14.24 6.64
CA ILE A 150 -17.21 13.80 5.26
C ILE A 150 -17.61 15.02 4.43
N ASN A 151 -16.94 15.19 3.28
CA ASN A 151 -17.06 16.37 2.43
C ASN A 151 -18.30 16.31 1.53
N GLN A 152 -19.28 17.17 1.79
CA GLN A 152 -20.41 17.45 0.90
C GLN A 152 -20.41 18.90 0.39
N SER A 153 -19.24 19.55 0.41
CA SER A 153 -19.09 20.88 -0.17
C SER A 153 -19.27 20.85 -1.69
N VAL A 154 -19.72 21.98 -2.23
CA VAL A 154 -19.91 22.18 -3.69
C VAL A 154 -18.60 22.12 -4.50
N SER A 155 -17.45 22.10 -3.82
CA SER A 155 -16.12 21.92 -4.43
C SER A 155 -15.73 20.45 -4.59
N ASN A 156 -16.50 19.52 -4.02
CA ASN A 156 -16.30 18.10 -4.27
C ASN A 156 -16.78 17.78 -5.70
N PHE A 157 -15.86 17.26 -6.52
CA PHE A 157 -16.13 16.85 -7.90
C PHE A 157 -16.34 15.34 -8.03
N VAL A 158 -16.16 14.60 -6.93
CA VAL A 158 -16.40 13.17 -6.81
C VAL A 158 -17.81 12.98 -6.25
N GLU A 159 -18.61 12.16 -6.92
CA GLU A 159 -19.95 11.82 -6.46
C GLU A 159 -19.85 10.76 -5.35
N LEU A 160 -20.45 11.04 -4.20
CA LEU A 160 -20.54 10.06 -3.13
C LEU A 160 -21.65 9.06 -3.46
N THR A 161 -21.45 7.79 -3.14
CA THR A 161 -22.45 6.73 -3.36
C THR A 161 -22.59 5.81 -2.15
N VAL A 162 -23.76 5.21 -1.99
CA VAL A 162 -24.00 4.09 -1.04
C VAL A 162 -23.94 2.72 -1.74
N ASP A 163 -23.60 2.68 -3.03
CA ASP A 163 -23.38 1.46 -3.82
C ASP A 163 -21.90 1.08 -3.83
N GLU A 164 -21.54 -0.05 -3.21
CA GLU A 164 -20.17 -0.57 -3.13
C GLU A 164 -19.58 -0.94 -4.51
N THR A 165 -20.42 -1.15 -5.52
CA THR A 165 -19.98 -1.58 -6.86
C THR A 165 -19.50 -0.43 -7.75
N GLU A 166 -19.77 0.82 -7.35
CA GLU A 166 -19.56 2.01 -8.18
C GLU A 166 -18.29 2.81 -7.81
N SER A 167 -17.57 2.44 -6.74
CA SER A 167 -16.37 3.14 -6.29
C SER A 167 -15.25 3.11 -7.36
N SER A 168 -14.84 4.29 -7.84
CA SER A 168 -13.92 4.47 -8.98
C SER A 168 -13.37 5.92 -9.07
N LEU A 169 -13.04 6.41 -10.27
CA LEU A 169 -12.42 7.72 -10.50
C LEU A 169 -13.33 8.90 -10.14
N ASP A 170 -14.60 8.85 -10.50
CA ASP A 170 -15.54 9.97 -10.32
C ASP A 170 -16.59 9.70 -9.25
N LYS A 171 -16.54 8.51 -8.63
CA LYS A 171 -17.46 8.07 -7.59
C LYS A 171 -16.72 7.44 -6.43
N ALA A 172 -17.17 7.70 -5.21
CA ALA A 172 -16.59 7.10 -4.02
C ALA A 172 -17.67 6.50 -3.13
N TYR A 173 -17.55 5.20 -2.86
CA TYR A 173 -18.42 4.52 -1.91
C TYR A 173 -18.15 5.03 -0.49
N LEU A 174 -19.20 5.39 0.24
CA LEU A 174 -19.06 5.89 1.61
C LEU A 174 -18.37 4.90 2.55
N GLY A 175 -18.53 3.60 2.34
CA GLY A 175 -17.83 2.59 3.16
C GLY A 175 -16.33 2.63 2.99
N ASP A 176 -15.84 2.80 1.76
CA ASP A 176 -14.41 2.90 1.46
C ASP A 176 -13.79 4.09 2.22
N ILE A 177 -14.48 5.23 2.19
CA ILE A 177 -14.08 6.45 2.92
C ILE A 177 -14.11 6.22 4.44
N ILE A 178 -15.22 5.70 4.97
CA ILE A 178 -15.40 5.58 6.42
C ILE A 178 -14.42 4.57 7.03
N THR A 179 -14.20 3.42 6.40
CA THR A 179 -13.21 2.44 6.86
C THR A 179 -11.81 3.06 6.92
N HIS A 180 -11.42 3.81 5.89
CA HIS A 180 -10.16 4.55 5.87
C HIS A 180 -10.03 5.55 7.03
N GLU A 181 -11.04 6.41 7.21
CA GLU A 181 -11.02 7.43 8.26
C GLU A 181 -11.03 6.83 9.67
N LEU A 182 -11.68 5.68 9.87
CA LEU A 182 -11.61 4.94 11.12
C LEU A 182 -10.18 4.44 11.42
N GLY A 183 -9.39 4.11 10.40
CA GLY A 183 -7.97 3.79 10.57
C GLY A 183 -7.16 4.99 11.07
N HIS A 184 -7.40 6.19 10.53
CA HIS A 184 -6.82 7.43 11.07
C HIS A 184 -7.29 7.70 12.50
N LEU A 185 -8.57 7.47 12.81
CA LEU A 185 -9.10 7.58 14.18
C LEU A 185 -8.36 6.65 15.15
N LEU A 186 -7.90 5.49 14.67
CA LEU A 186 -7.08 4.53 15.40
C LEU A 186 -5.58 4.86 15.39
N GLY A 187 -5.16 5.97 14.77
CA GLY A 187 -3.78 6.46 14.79
C GLY A 187 -2.90 5.96 13.63
N LEU A 188 -3.49 5.31 12.63
CA LEU A 188 -2.76 4.91 11.42
C LEU A 188 -2.51 6.11 10.50
N SER A 189 -1.43 6.06 9.75
CA SER A 189 -1.14 6.97 8.64
C SER A 189 -1.41 6.28 7.31
N HIS A 190 -1.28 7.03 6.21
CA HIS A 190 -1.43 6.46 4.88
C HIS A 190 -0.40 5.36 4.60
N SER A 191 -0.86 4.29 3.97
CA SER A 191 -0.04 3.21 3.42
C SER A 191 0.20 3.40 1.92
N GLU A 192 1.33 2.90 1.43
CA GLU A 192 1.62 2.78 0.01
C GLU A 192 1.44 1.33 -0.50
N VAL A 193 0.98 0.41 0.36
CA VAL A 193 0.61 -0.94 -0.05
C VAL A 193 -0.67 -0.88 -0.88
N VAL A 194 -0.58 -1.31 -2.14
CA VAL A 194 -1.74 -1.37 -3.03
C VAL A 194 -2.77 -2.32 -2.44
N GLY A 195 -3.97 -1.81 -2.16
CA GLY A 195 -5.06 -2.58 -1.57
C GLY A 195 -5.26 -2.36 -0.07
N SER A 196 -4.36 -1.66 0.62
CA SER A 196 -4.59 -1.25 2.02
C SER A 196 -5.76 -0.28 2.13
N SER A 197 -6.60 -0.46 3.15
CA SER A 197 -7.64 0.51 3.51
C SER A 197 -7.04 1.88 3.78
N MET A 198 -5.79 1.95 4.24
CA MET A 198 -5.06 3.19 4.48
C MET A 198 -4.38 3.78 3.24
N THR A 199 -4.60 3.26 2.03
CA THR A 199 -4.14 3.94 0.80
C THR A 199 -4.78 5.34 0.70
N PHE A 200 -3.99 6.38 0.42
CA PHE A 200 -4.43 7.78 0.51
C PHE A 200 -5.50 8.22 -0.50
N SER A 201 -5.79 7.40 -1.52
CA SER A 201 -6.81 7.67 -2.53
C SER A 201 -7.81 6.54 -2.55
N VAL A 202 -9.06 6.88 -2.90
CA VAL A 202 -10.17 5.92 -2.89
C VAL A 202 -10.07 4.93 -4.04
N PHE A 203 -10.34 3.66 -3.74
CA PHE A 203 -10.50 2.59 -4.73
C PHE A 203 -11.58 1.61 -4.28
N LYS A 204 -11.99 0.74 -5.21
CA LYS A 204 -13.04 -0.25 -4.96
C LYS A 204 -12.60 -1.31 -3.95
N ASN A 205 -13.47 -1.63 -3.00
CA ASN A 205 -13.24 -2.57 -1.89
C ASN A 205 -12.22 -2.11 -0.85
N GLN A 206 -11.98 -0.80 -0.75
CA GLN A 206 -11.14 -0.25 0.31
C GLN A 206 -11.79 -0.36 1.70
N HIS A 207 -13.10 -0.63 1.76
CA HIS A 207 -13.84 -0.88 3.01
C HIS A 207 -13.51 -2.23 3.68
N THR A 208 -12.80 -3.13 3.01
CA THR A 208 -12.29 -4.40 3.56
C THR A 208 -10.84 -4.23 3.97
N LEU A 209 -10.49 -4.64 5.19
CA LEU A 209 -9.12 -4.47 5.71
C LEU A 209 -8.12 -5.40 5.00
N HIS A 210 -6.95 -4.85 4.71
CA HIS A 210 -5.81 -5.59 4.18
C HIS A 210 -4.94 -6.15 5.30
N SER A 211 -4.14 -7.16 5.00
CA SER A 211 -3.10 -7.69 5.91
C SER A 211 -2.11 -6.61 6.42
N ASP A 212 -1.91 -5.52 5.68
CA ASP A 212 -1.08 -4.39 6.10
C ASP A 212 -1.76 -3.58 7.22
N ASP A 213 -3.08 -3.38 7.11
CA ASP A 213 -3.90 -2.71 8.13
C ASP A 213 -3.95 -3.54 9.42
N HIS A 214 -4.00 -4.87 9.29
CA HIS A 214 -3.93 -5.82 10.40
C HIS A 214 -2.60 -5.72 11.14
N ALA A 215 -1.48 -5.79 10.41
CA ALA A 215 -0.14 -5.67 10.98
C ALA A 215 0.03 -4.32 11.70
N ALA A 216 -0.49 -3.24 11.12
CA ALA A 216 -0.41 -1.91 11.67
C ALA A 216 -1.14 -1.75 13.01
N ILE A 217 -2.37 -2.27 13.11
CA ILE A 217 -3.13 -2.27 14.36
C ILE A 217 -2.51 -3.18 15.41
N ASN A 218 -2.04 -4.36 15.00
CA ASN A 218 -1.48 -5.37 15.90
C ASN A 218 -0.25 -4.83 16.63
N HIS A 219 0.70 -4.24 15.92
CA HIS A 219 1.86 -3.61 16.57
C HIS A 219 1.45 -2.36 17.35
N SER A 220 0.58 -1.49 16.80
CA SER A 220 0.19 -0.25 17.49
C SER A 220 -0.40 -0.54 18.86
N TYR A 221 -1.17 -1.61 18.96
CA TYR A 221 -1.93 -1.96 20.15
C TYR A 221 -1.47 -3.22 20.90
N GLY A 222 -0.32 -3.79 20.51
CA GLY A 222 0.37 -4.85 21.23
C GLY A 222 -0.40 -6.17 21.26
N GLN A 223 -1.10 -6.50 20.17
CA GLN A 223 -1.60 -7.85 19.95
C GLN A 223 -0.39 -8.71 19.56
N ASN A 224 0.21 -9.41 20.53
CA ASN A 224 1.39 -10.27 20.31
C ASN A 224 1.03 -11.55 19.54
N ASN A 225 0.55 -11.41 18.31
CA ASN A 225 0.11 -12.52 17.47
C ASN A 225 1.15 -12.91 16.40
N TYR A 226 2.35 -12.32 16.43
CA TYR A 226 3.41 -12.70 15.50
C TYR A 226 4.16 -13.93 15.98
N SER A 227 4.58 -14.75 15.02
CA SER A 227 5.41 -15.95 15.24
C SER A 227 6.80 -15.82 14.61
N GLY A 228 7.04 -14.78 13.79
CA GLY A 228 8.34 -14.49 13.21
C GLY A 228 8.69 -12.99 13.15
N LEU A 229 9.96 -12.71 12.90
CA LEU A 229 10.52 -11.36 12.73
C LEU A 229 11.47 -11.37 11.53
N ILE A 230 11.31 -10.42 10.60
CA ILE A 230 12.23 -10.21 9.47
C ILE A 230 12.74 -8.78 9.55
N GLN A 231 14.05 -8.59 9.65
CA GLN A 231 14.67 -7.27 9.81
C GLN A 231 15.90 -7.09 8.92
N GLY A 232 16.28 -5.84 8.69
CA GLY A 232 17.49 -5.48 7.95
C GLY A 232 17.66 -3.96 7.86
N GLN A 233 18.66 -3.55 7.08
CA GLN A 233 19.00 -2.14 6.86
C GLN A 233 19.10 -1.85 5.37
N VAL A 234 18.34 -0.87 4.88
CA VAL A 234 18.43 -0.34 3.51
C VAL A 234 19.52 0.72 3.44
N VAL A 235 20.50 0.53 2.54
CA VAL A 235 21.66 1.44 2.39
C VAL A 235 21.92 1.81 0.92
N ALA A 236 22.76 2.82 0.70
CA ALA A 236 23.32 3.16 -0.62
C ALA A 236 24.82 2.79 -0.76
N ASP A 237 25.52 3.27 -1.81
CA ASP A 237 26.87 2.84 -2.22
C ASP A 237 27.96 2.97 -1.15
N ASN A 238 27.83 3.94 -0.26
CA ASN A 238 28.78 4.23 0.81
C ASN A 238 28.45 3.50 2.12
N GLY A 239 27.36 2.74 2.17
CA GLY A 239 26.86 2.03 3.34
C GLY A 239 26.04 2.89 4.31
N ASP A 240 25.73 4.14 3.95
CA ASP A 240 24.84 4.98 4.75
C ASP A 240 23.37 4.56 4.54
N GLY A 241 22.60 4.62 5.61
CA GLY A 241 21.18 4.28 5.63
C GLY A 241 20.33 5.20 4.74
N VAL A 242 19.35 4.60 4.05
CA VAL A 242 18.39 5.34 3.23
C VAL A 242 17.12 5.59 4.04
N PHE A 243 16.93 6.82 4.51
CA PHE A 243 15.73 7.21 5.24
C PHE A 243 14.51 7.33 4.31
N GLY A 244 13.43 6.63 4.67
CA GLY A 244 12.14 6.69 3.98
C GLY A 244 12.07 5.89 2.68
N ALA A 245 12.99 4.93 2.45
CA ALA A 245 12.75 3.89 1.46
C ALA A 245 11.55 3.03 1.89
N HIS A 246 10.66 2.74 0.94
CA HIS A 246 9.50 1.87 1.14
C HIS A 246 9.91 0.42 0.91
N VAL A 247 9.78 -0.40 1.95
CA VAL A 247 10.07 -1.82 1.95
C VAL A 247 8.75 -2.58 2.04
N GLN A 248 8.54 -3.52 1.14
CA GLN A 248 7.33 -4.32 1.06
C GLN A 248 7.67 -5.79 1.29
N LEU A 249 6.88 -6.45 2.12
CA LEU A 249 6.95 -7.89 2.38
C LEU A 249 5.83 -8.58 1.59
N ILE A 250 6.20 -9.56 0.77
CA ILE A 250 5.29 -10.25 -0.16
C ILE A 250 5.16 -11.70 0.27
N SER A 251 3.95 -12.20 0.53
CA SER A 251 3.71 -13.63 0.78
C SER A 251 3.78 -14.40 -0.54
N LEU A 252 4.63 -15.42 -0.57
CA LEU A 252 4.80 -16.30 -1.74
C LEU A 252 3.70 -17.36 -1.84
N ILE A 253 2.88 -17.51 -0.79
CA ILE A 253 1.79 -18.47 -0.73
C ILE A 253 0.46 -17.82 -1.06
N ASN A 254 0.22 -16.62 -0.54
CA ASN A 254 -1.03 -15.87 -0.76
C ASN A 254 -0.95 -14.94 -1.97
N ASN A 255 0.25 -14.76 -2.54
CA ASN A 255 0.50 -13.90 -3.70
C ASN A 255 -0.01 -12.47 -3.49
N GLU A 256 0.30 -11.89 -2.34
CA GLU A 256 -0.08 -10.52 -1.95
C GLU A 256 1.05 -9.81 -1.19
N VAL A 257 1.04 -8.48 -1.21
CA VAL A 257 1.93 -7.64 -0.38
C VAL A 257 1.34 -7.58 1.03
N VAL A 258 1.86 -8.38 1.96
CA VAL A 258 1.25 -8.52 3.30
C VAL A 258 1.52 -7.33 4.23
N GLN A 259 2.65 -6.64 4.06
CA GLN A 259 3.06 -5.50 4.91
C GLN A 259 3.96 -4.53 4.13
N GLY A 260 3.86 -3.24 4.42
CA GLY A 260 4.71 -2.19 3.84
C GLY A 260 5.21 -1.18 4.88
N GLN A 261 6.53 -0.96 4.90
CA GLN A 261 7.18 -0.10 5.88
C GLN A 261 8.05 0.99 5.22
N LEU A 262 8.05 2.19 5.80
CA LEU A 262 9.11 3.18 5.56
C LEU A 262 10.27 2.98 6.54
N THR A 263 11.48 2.93 5.99
CA THR A 263 12.73 2.84 6.75
C THR A 263 12.98 4.08 7.63
N ASP A 264 13.64 3.87 8.76
CA ASP A 264 13.98 4.94 9.69
C ASP A 264 15.23 5.75 9.27
N GLU A 265 15.68 6.67 10.12
CA GLU A 265 16.84 7.55 9.84
C GLU A 265 18.16 6.80 9.59
N ASN A 266 18.27 5.55 10.05
CA ASN A 266 19.40 4.67 9.83
C ASN A 266 19.16 3.70 8.66
N GLY A 267 18.02 3.77 8.00
CA GLY A 267 17.63 2.80 6.98
C GLY A 267 17.08 1.49 7.53
N ASP A 268 16.85 1.38 8.84
CA ASP A 268 16.41 0.14 9.47
C ASP A 268 14.93 -0.14 9.18
N PHE A 269 14.59 -1.43 9.00
CA PHE A 269 13.22 -1.93 8.89
C PHE A 269 13.04 -3.24 9.66
N SER A 270 11.81 -3.54 10.06
CA SER A 270 11.46 -4.82 10.70
C SER A 270 9.98 -5.16 10.56
N PHE A 271 9.69 -6.35 10.05
CA PHE A 271 8.35 -6.92 9.90
C PHE A 271 8.08 -7.98 10.96
N GLU A 272 6.99 -7.81 11.70
CA GLU A 272 6.44 -8.82 12.60
C GLU A 272 5.47 -9.70 11.80
N VAL A 273 5.82 -10.96 11.53
CA VAL A 273 5.00 -11.85 10.69
C VAL A 273 4.08 -12.74 11.52
N GLU A 274 2.81 -12.83 11.11
CA GLU A 274 1.80 -13.63 11.80
C GLU A 274 2.08 -15.14 11.68
N ASP A 275 2.47 -15.62 10.50
CA ASP A 275 2.83 -17.02 10.24
C ASP A 275 4.31 -17.20 9.85
N SER A 276 5.12 -17.69 10.78
CA SER A 276 6.53 -17.97 10.55
C SER A 276 6.79 -19.14 9.59
N ASN A 277 5.78 -19.97 9.31
CA ASN A 277 5.89 -21.12 8.42
C ASN A 277 5.63 -20.75 6.95
N GLU A 278 5.16 -19.52 6.71
CA GLU A 278 5.08 -18.97 5.37
C GLU A 278 6.46 -18.60 4.82
N SER A 279 6.48 -18.28 3.53
CA SER A 279 7.67 -17.86 2.80
C SER A 279 7.41 -16.53 2.14
N TYR A 280 8.42 -15.65 2.18
CA TYR A 280 8.27 -14.26 1.81
C TYR A 280 9.31 -13.81 0.79
N SER A 281 9.05 -12.70 0.12
CA SER A 281 10.04 -11.93 -0.64
C SER A 281 9.99 -10.46 -0.22
N LEU A 282 11.11 -9.76 -0.37
CA LEU A 282 11.25 -8.36 -0.02
C LEU A 282 11.39 -7.52 -1.29
N LEU A 283 10.62 -6.44 -1.41
CA LEU A 283 10.73 -5.43 -2.46
C LEU A 283 11.09 -4.09 -1.82
N VAL A 284 12.11 -3.41 -2.35
CA VAL A 284 12.47 -2.05 -1.94
C VAL A 284 12.15 -1.10 -3.06
N SER A 285 11.41 -0.03 -2.77
CA SER A 285 10.96 0.98 -3.74
C SER A 285 11.11 2.39 -3.17
N PRO A 286 11.24 3.40 -4.04
CA PRO A 286 11.11 4.79 -3.62
C PRO A 286 9.69 5.02 -3.10
N VAL A 287 9.58 5.87 -2.07
CA VAL A 287 8.31 6.45 -1.68
C VAL A 287 7.73 7.24 -2.85
N LYS A 288 6.45 7.07 -3.12
CA LYS A 288 5.78 7.62 -4.30
C LYS A 288 5.12 8.95 -4.00
N TYR A 289 4.40 9.05 -2.88
CA TYR A 289 3.55 10.21 -2.60
C TYR A 289 3.85 10.84 -1.24
N LEU A 290 4.96 11.61 -1.20
CA LEU A 290 5.45 12.27 0.02
C LEU A 290 4.42 13.19 0.70
N THR A 291 3.54 13.81 -0.07
CA THR A 291 2.55 14.77 0.45
C THR A 291 1.43 14.11 1.25
N ALA A 292 1.21 12.80 1.08
CA ALA A 292 0.27 12.04 1.89
C ALA A 292 0.88 11.53 3.20
N LEU A 293 2.20 11.60 3.37
CA LEU A 293 2.87 11.08 4.54
C LEU A 293 2.94 12.13 5.67
N PRO A 294 3.09 11.69 6.93
CA PRO A 294 3.33 12.59 8.04
C PRO A 294 4.52 13.50 7.82
N ASP A 295 4.46 14.71 8.40
CA ASP A 295 5.50 15.74 8.29
C ASP A 295 6.92 15.21 8.58
N TYR A 296 7.03 14.23 9.48
CA TYR A 296 8.25 13.49 9.78
C TYR A 296 9.05 13.05 8.53
N TYR A 297 8.37 12.66 7.45
CA TYR A 297 8.96 12.17 6.20
C TYR A 297 9.15 13.25 5.12
N GLN A 298 8.87 14.54 5.37
CA GLN A 298 8.97 15.61 4.36
C GLN A 298 10.38 15.74 3.73
N ASN A 299 11.41 15.32 4.45
CA ASN A 299 12.81 15.42 4.02
C ASN A 299 13.32 14.16 3.29
N VAL A 300 12.47 13.16 3.06
CA VAL A 300 12.87 11.95 2.34
C VAL A 300 13.38 12.29 0.94
N LYS A 301 14.39 11.55 0.52
CA LYS A 301 15.03 11.66 -0.79
C LYS A 301 14.96 10.32 -1.49
N THR A 302 14.79 10.38 -2.80
CA THR A 302 14.71 9.20 -3.67
C THR A 302 15.72 9.26 -4.81
N ASP A 303 16.38 10.42 -5.01
CA ASP A 303 17.26 10.74 -6.13
C ASP A 303 18.72 10.27 -5.93
N TYR A 304 18.90 9.04 -5.45
CA TYR A 304 20.22 8.48 -5.16
C TYR A 304 20.96 7.96 -6.39
N CYS A 305 20.31 7.75 -7.53
CA CYS A 305 20.93 7.15 -8.71
C CYS A 305 21.51 8.19 -9.67
N ASN A 306 22.54 8.92 -9.25
CA ASN A 306 23.09 10.08 -9.97
C ASN A 306 22.06 11.20 -10.19
N GLN A 307 21.31 11.56 -9.16
CA GLN A 307 20.18 12.51 -9.21
C GLN A 307 18.93 11.97 -9.93
N GLU A 308 18.91 10.67 -10.26
CA GLU A 308 17.71 9.96 -10.70
C GLU A 308 17.13 9.15 -9.53
N VAL A 309 15.81 8.94 -9.60
CA VAL A 309 15.07 8.16 -8.61
C VAL A 309 15.52 6.70 -8.66
N PHE A 310 15.87 6.11 -7.52
CA PHE A 310 16.14 4.68 -7.46
C PHE A 310 14.86 3.89 -7.76
N VAL A 311 14.98 2.68 -8.31
CA VAL A 311 13.83 1.95 -8.84
C VAL A 311 13.36 0.85 -7.90
N PRO A 312 12.09 0.43 -7.98
CA PRO A 312 11.61 -0.76 -7.30
C PRO A 312 12.45 -1.98 -7.67
N SER A 313 12.95 -2.71 -6.67
CA SER A 313 13.79 -3.88 -6.88
C SER A 313 13.67 -4.88 -5.74
N PHE A 314 13.62 -6.15 -6.09
CA PHE A 314 13.55 -7.22 -5.10
C PHE A 314 14.90 -7.43 -4.42
N PHE A 315 14.88 -7.82 -3.15
CA PHE A 315 16.07 -8.29 -2.46
C PHE A 315 16.58 -9.58 -3.11
N GLN A 316 17.79 -9.50 -3.63
CA GLN A 316 18.45 -10.55 -4.40
C GLN A 316 19.90 -10.67 -3.92
N GLY A 317 20.51 -11.86 -4.07
CA GLY A 317 21.92 -12.05 -3.76
C GLY A 317 22.84 -11.26 -4.69
N CYS A 318 24.12 -11.14 -4.35
CA CYS A 318 25.06 -10.42 -5.18
C CYS A 318 25.48 -11.24 -6.41
N GLY A 319 25.45 -10.59 -7.58
CA GLY A 319 26.01 -11.13 -8.82
C GLY A 319 25.00 -11.63 -9.84
N GLY A 320 25.50 -11.93 -11.05
CA GLY A 320 24.67 -12.11 -12.24
C GLY A 320 23.71 -13.30 -12.21
N ARG A 321 23.95 -14.31 -11.36
CA ARG A 321 23.08 -15.51 -11.26
C ARG A 321 21.82 -15.29 -10.41
N SER A 322 21.88 -14.31 -9.51
CA SER A 322 20.79 -13.96 -8.60
C SER A 322 19.85 -12.90 -9.21
N LYS A 323 20.27 -12.27 -10.31
CA LYS A 323 19.44 -11.30 -11.04
C LYS A 323 18.14 -11.93 -11.52
N SER A 324 17.04 -11.19 -11.40
CA SER A 324 15.65 -11.67 -11.59
C SER A 324 15.17 -12.78 -10.65
N ARG A 325 15.93 -13.13 -9.60
CA ARG A 325 15.57 -14.23 -8.68
C ARG A 325 15.59 -13.75 -7.23
N PRO A 326 14.47 -13.22 -6.72
CA PRO A 326 14.34 -12.79 -5.33
C PRO A 326 14.78 -13.86 -4.35
N GLN A 327 15.44 -13.46 -3.26
CA GLN A 327 15.67 -14.36 -2.14
C GLN A 327 14.36 -14.64 -1.44
N GLN A 328 14.05 -15.91 -1.27
CA GLN A 328 12.86 -16.40 -0.59
C GLN A 328 13.18 -16.59 0.89
N LEU A 329 12.40 -15.97 1.77
CA LEU A 329 12.68 -15.85 3.20
C LEU A 329 11.68 -16.68 3.99
N SER A 330 12.14 -17.60 4.84
CA SER A 330 11.27 -18.38 5.72
C SER A 330 11.73 -18.30 7.18
N PRO A 331 11.00 -17.57 8.05
CA PRO A 331 11.40 -17.37 9.44
C PRO A 331 11.55 -18.66 10.24
N GLU A 332 10.74 -19.69 9.95
CA GLU A 332 10.85 -21.02 10.57
C GLU A 332 12.27 -21.59 10.46
N SER A 333 12.92 -21.43 9.30
CA SER A 333 14.28 -21.94 9.04
C SER A 333 15.35 -21.42 10.02
N LEU A 334 15.11 -20.27 10.66
CA LEU A 334 16.03 -19.63 11.60
C LEU A 334 15.46 -19.50 13.03
N GLY A 335 14.40 -20.24 13.37
CA GLY A 335 13.81 -20.21 14.70
C GLY A 335 12.98 -18.95 14.98
N GLY A 336 12.40 -18.37 13.93
CA GLY A 336 11.46 -17.25 14.01
C GLY A 336 12.08 -15.86 13.88
N THR A 337 13.38 -15.73 13.60
CA THR A 337 13.98 -14.40 13.34
C THR A 337 14.99 -14.46 12.20
N ILE A 338 14.79 -13.59 11.20
CA ILE A 338 15.68 -13.39 10.07
C ILE A 338 16.28 -11.99 10.18
N ASP A 339 17.60 -11.92 10.18
CA ASP A 339 18.35 -10.68 9.96
C ASP A 339 19.00 -10.77 8.57
N LEU A 340 18.51 -9.93 7.65
CA LEU A 340 18.99 -9.85 6.27
C LEU A 340 20.33 -9.11 6.14
N GLY A 341 20.77 -8.45 7.22
CA GLY A 341 21.91 -7.54 7.19
C GLY A 341 21.60 -6.35 6.29
N VAL A 342 22.40 -6.21 5.24
CA VAL A 342 22.34 -5.06 4.33
C VAL A 342 21.53 -5.37 3.08
N VAL A 343 20.56 -4.52 2.79
CA VAL A 343 19.79 -4.46 1.55
C VAL A 343 20.18 -3.16 0.85
N THR A 344 20.59 -3.22 -0.42
CA THR A 344 20.91 -1.98 -1.16
C THR A 344 19.70 -1.50 -1.93
N ILE A 345 19.52 -0.18 -2.03
CA ILE A 345 18.72 0.39 -3.12
C ILE A 345 19.32 0.02 -4.48
N ARG A 346 18.53 0.09 -5.56
CA ARG A 346 19.01 -0.23 -6.90
C ARG A 346 18.72 0.88 -7.90
N CYS A 347 19.66 1.07 -8.83
CA CYS A 347 19.51 2.00 -9.94
C CYS A 347 19.01 1.35 -11.23
N ASP A 348 18.84 0.03 -11.22
CA ASP A 348 18.10 -0.74 -12.21
C ASP A 348 17.24 -1.80 -11.50
N GLU A 349 16.32 -2.43 -12.21
CA GLU A 349 15.38 -3.42 -11.65
C GLU A 349 16.08 -4.74 -11.21
N ASN A 350 17.41 -4.79 -11.33
CA ASN A 350 18.28 -5.93 -11.10
C ASN A 350 17.90 -7.17 -11.90
N LEU A 351 17.50 -6.97 -13.15
CA LEU A 351 17.06 -8.03 -14.05
C LEU A 351 18.25 -8.72 -14.75
N SER A 352 18.06 -10.01 -15.03
CA SER A 352 19.05 -10.86 -15.69
C SER A 352 19.41 -10.31 -17.08
N SER A 353 20.70 -10.10 -17.37
CA SER A 353 21.12 -9.58 -18.68
C SER A 353 20.72 -10.50 -19.85
N PRO A 354 20.83 -11.85 -19.75
CA PRO A 354 20.24 -12.76 -20.72
C PRO A 354 18.74 -12.55 -20.95
N TYR A 355 17.96 -12.35 -19.89
CA TYR A 355 16.52 -12.09 -20.00
C TYR A 355 16.24 -10.79 -20.75
N LEU A 356 16.89 -9.70 -20.35
CA LEU A 356 16.78 -8.42 -21.04
C LEU A 356 17.21 -8.51 -22.50
N ALA A 357 18.28 -9.26 -22.81
CA ALA A 357 18.73 -9.47 -24.18
C ALA A 357 17.67 -10.19 -25.03
N ASN A 358 16.99 -11.21 -24.46
CA ASN A 358 15.93 -11.93 -25.17
C ASN A 358 14.79 -10.99 -25.60
N LYS A 359 14.41 -10.01 -24.77
CA LYS A 359 13.36 -9.03 -25.10
C LYS A 359 13.64 -8.17 -26.34
N TYR A 360 14.91 -8.01 -26.72
CA TYR A 360 15.32 -7.22 -27.89
C TYR A 360 15.65 -8.09 -29.12
N THR A 361 15.43 -9.40 -29.03
CA THR A 361 15.71 -10.34 -30.13
C THR A 361 14.45 -11.10 -30.52
N ASP A 362 14.36 -11.55 -31.78
CA ASP A 362 13.29 -12.45 -32.21
C ASP A 362 13.41 -13.88 -31.63
N ASN A 363 14.31 -14.08 -30.65
CA ASN A 363 14.59 -15.37 -30.04
C ASN A 363 13.96 -15.43 -28.65
N ASN A 364 12.70 -15.87 -28.59
CA ASN A 364 11.99 -16.05 -27.33
C ASN A 364 12.29 -17.43 -26.72
N ALA A 365 13.56 -17.67 -26.41
CA ALA A 365 13.96 -18.91 -25.76
C ALA A 365 13.42 -18.93 -24.31
N PRO A 366 12.79 -20.04 -23.87
CA PRO A 366 12.21 -20.10 -22.55
C PRO A 366 13.28 -19.98 -21.45
N ILE A 367 12.89 -19.32 -20.37
CA ILE A 367 13.71 -19.14 -19.18
C ILE A 367 13.49 -20.36 -18.29
N ASP A 368 14.55 -21.12 -18.07
CA ASP A 368 14.53 -22.23 -17.12
C ASP A 368 14.36 -21.68 -15.70
N LEU A 369 13.25 -22.04 -15.05
CA LEU A 369 12.96 -21.65 -13.68
C LEU A 369 13.76 -22.47 -12.66
N GLN A 370 14.19 -23.68 -13.01
CA GLN A 370 14.98 -24.54 -12.13
C GLN A 370 16.46 -24.15 -12.13
N LEU A 371 17.02 -24.07 -10.93
CA LEU A 371 18.45 -23.88 -10.69
C LEU A 371 19.17 -25.20 -10.40
N TYR A 372 18.42 -26.18 -9.90
CA TYR A 372 18.93 -27.51 -9.55
C TYR A 372 17.85 -28.57 -9.74
N ASN A 373 18.27 -29.80 -10.07
CA ASN A 373 17.34 -30.92 -10.23
C ASN A 373 16.57 -31.20 -8.94
N GLY A 374 15.26 -31.44 -9.09
CA GLY A 374 14.36 -31.73 -7.97
C GLY A 374 13.87 -30.49 -7.22
N GLN A 375 14.15 -29.29 -7.71
CA GLN A 375 13.59 -28.05 -7.20
C GLN A 375 12.06 -28.04 -7.40
N THR A 376 11.30 -27.90 -6.30
CA THR A 376 9.83 -27.93 -6.30
C THR A 376 9.20 -26.54 -6.20
N ASN A 377 9.99 -25.48 -6.11
CA ASN A 377 9.52 -24.11 -6.12
C ASN A 377 10.50 -23.19 -6.85
N ALA A 378 10.04 -22.10 -7.46
CA ALA A 378 10.90 -21.08 -8.04
C ALA A 378 10.21 -19.71 -8.01
N SER A 379 11.02 -18.66 -8.04
CA SER A 379 10.58 -17.27 -8.05
C SER A 379 11.35 -16.52 -9.14
N PHE A 380 10.64 -15.73 -9.94
CA PHE A 380 11.22 -14.94 -11.01
C PHE A 380 10.56 -13.57 -11.09
N VAL A 381 11.37 -12.53 -11.28
CA VAL A 381 10.89 -11.16 -11.51
C VAL A 381 11.28 -10.72 -12.91
N GLY A 382 10.27 -10.26 -13.65
CA GLY A 382 10.40 -9.72 -14.99
C GLY A 382 9.82 -8.32 -15.10
N MET A 383 9.84 -7.79 -16.32
CA MET A 383 9.21 -6.53 -16.67
C MET A 383 8.56 -6.62 -18.06
N PHE A 384 7.59 -5.76 -18.35
CA PHE A 384 7.13 -5.56 -19.72
C PHE A 384 7.40 -4.14 -20.20
N LEU A 385 7.97 -4.02 -21.40
CA LEU A 385 8.10 -2.72 -22.06
C LEU A 385 6.71 -2.19 -22.44
N SER A 386 6.54 -0.87 -22.50
CA SER A 386 5.27 -0.26 -22.90
C SER A 386 4.80 -0.74 -24.29
N SER A 387 5.74 -1.06 -25.19
CA SER A 387 5.43 -1.66 -26.49
C SER A 387 4.86 -3.08 -26.38
N GLU A 388 5.30 -3.87 -25.40
CA GLU A 388 4.75 -5.21 -25.13
C GLU A 388 3.36 -5.09 -24.52
N ILE A 389 3.16 -4.19 -23.55
CA ILE A 389 1.85 -3.89 -22.95
C ILE A 389 0.83 -3.50 -24.02
N SER A 390 1.23 -2.66 -24.98
CA SER A 390 0.35 -2.24 -26.08
C SER A 390 -0.02 -3.37 -27.05
N LYS A 391 0.85 -4.39 -27.20
CA LYS A 391 0.57 -5.58 -28.02
C LYS A 391 -0.27 -6.60 -27.26
N GLY A 392 -0.11 -6.68 -25.96
CA GLY A 392 -0.66 -7.73 -25.10
C GLY A 392 -0.43 -9.14 -25.67
N ILE A 393 -1.50 -9.93 -25.76
CA ILE A 393 -1.46 -11.31 -26.28
C ILE A 393 -1.07 -11.46 -27.76
N SER A 394 -0.97 -10.35 -28.50
CA SER A 394 -0.46 -10.39 -29.88
C SER A 394 1.07 -10.27 -29.96
N GLY A 395 1.72 -9.98 -28.83
CA GLY A 395 3.17 -10.06 -28.66
C GLY A 395 3.65 -11.48 -28.35
N ASP A 396 4.95 -11.61 -28.08
CA ASP A 396 5.57 -12.92 -27.87
C ASP A 396 5.42 -13.45 -26.43
N GLY A 397 5.17 -12.55 -25.47
CA GLY A 397 5.10 -12.86 -24.04
C GLY A 397 6.45 -13.30 -23.45
N ASP A 398 6.53 -13.42 -22.13
CA ASP A 398 7.71 -13.99 -21.47
C ASP A 398 7.46 -15.49 -21.22
N GLN A 399 8.36 -16.34 -21.75
CA GLN A 399 8.25 -17.79 -21.70
C GLN A 399 9.16 -18.40 -20.64
N PHE A 400 8.63 -19.37 -19.90
CA PHE A 400 9.27 -20.05 -18.80
C PHE A 400 9.10 -21.57 -18.93
N GLU A 401 10.12 -22.30 -18.50
CA GLU A 401 10.10 -23.76 -18.40
C GLU A 401 10.31 -24.19 -16.95
N PHE A 402 9.51 -25.15 -16.49
CA PHE A 402 9.63 -25.76 -15.17
C PHE A 402 9.45 -27.29 -15.27
N ASP A 403 10.56 -28.04 -15.15
CA ASP A 403 10.59 -29.47 -15.39
C ASP A 403 10.51 -30.29 -14.10
N LEU A 404 9.33 -30.81 -13.79
CA LEU A 404 9.09 -31.68 -12.64
C LEU A 404 9.15 -33.17 -13.00
N SER A 405 9.76 -33.56 -14.13
CA SER A 405 9.76 -34.95 -14.59
C SER A 405 10.55 -35.91 -13.70
N ASP A 406 11.50 -35.37 -12.95
CA ASP A 406 12.28 -36.09 -11.93
C ASP A 406 11.63 -36.04 -10.53
N VAL A 407 10.51 -35.33 -10.35
CA VAL A 407 9.84 -35.16 -9.05
C VAL A 407 8.68 -36.14 -8.90
N ASN A 408 8.77 -37.02 -7.90
CA ASN A 408 7.70 -37.96 -7.57
C ASN A 408 6.73 -37.34 -6.55
N ALA A 409 5.71 -36.67 -7.04
CA ALA A 409 4.73 -35.89 -6.28
C ALA A 409 3.30 -36.26 -6.69
N THR A 410 2.97 -37.56 -6.62
CA THR A 410 1.65 -38.08 -7.04
C THR A 410 0.56 -37.54 -6.12
N GLY A 411 -0.40 -36.82 -6.69
CA GLY A 411 -1.53 -36.22 -5.95
C GLY A 411 -1.27 -34.78 -5.49
N ASP A 412 -0.07 -34.26 -5.72
CA ASP A 412 0.26 -32.86 -5.51
C ASP A 412 -0.17 -32.02 -6.71
N VAL A 413 -0.19 -30.70 -6.51
CA VAL A 413 -0.50 -29.70 -7.52
C VAL A 413 0.69 -28.76 -7.71
N LEU A 414 0.92 -28.33 -8.94
CA LEU A 414 1.74 -27.16 -9.24
C LEU A 414 0.86 -25.93 -9.16
N ARG A 415 1.17 -25.02 -8.24
CA ARG A 415 0.65 -23.67 -8.20
C ARG A 415 1.53 -22.73 -9.02
N VAL A 416 0.90 -21.92 -9.86
CA VAL A 416 1.52 -20.81 -10.61
C VAL A 416 0.84 -19.53 -10.15
N SER A 417 1.57 -18.69 -9.42
CA SER A 417 1.09 -17.40 -8.92
C SER A 417 1.76 -16.27 -9.67
N VAL A 418 0.99 -15.27 -10.07
CA VAL A 418 1.48 -14.10 -10.79
C VAL A 418 0.98 -12.81 -10.15
N MET A 419 1.85 -11.82 -10.04
CA MET A 419 1.57 -10.51 -9.44
C MET A 419 2.13 -9.39 -10.31
N SER A 420 1.37 -8.32 -10.47
CA SER A 420 1.74 -7.11 -11.20
C SER A 420 1.21 -5.86 -10.50
N THR A 421 -0.09 -5.78 -10.23
CA THR A 421 -0.69 -4.54 -9.71
C THR A 421 -0.40 -4.35 -8.23
N GLY A 422 -0.26 -5.43 -7.45
CA GLY A 422 0.23 -5.39 -6.07
C GLY A 422 1.64 -4.81 -5.95
N LEU A 423 2.48 -4.96 -6.98
CA LEU A 423 3.80 -4.31 -7.06
C LEU A 423 3.72 -2.82 -7.48
N GLY A 424 2.50 -2.34 -7.74
CA GLY A 424 2.20 -1.03 -8.30
C GLY A 424 2.31 -0.96 -9.81
N SER A 425 2.36 -2.06 -10.58
CA SER A 425 2.43 -1.96 -12.04
C SER A 425 1.04 -1.71 -12.63
N ASN A 426 0.93 -0.81 -13.61
CA ASN A 426 -0.36 -0.44 -14.21
C ASN A 426 -0.76 -1.31 -15.43
N PHE A 427 -0.74 -2.62 -15.26
CA PHE A 427 -1.23 -3.60 -16.24
C PHE A 427 -1.64 -4.90 -15.52
N SER A 428 -2.54 -5.66 -16.16
CA SER A 428 -2.91 -7.02 -15.72
C SER A 428 -2.10 -8.07 -16.45
N LEU A 429 -2.13 -9.31 -15.98
CA LEU A 429 -1.49 -10.45 -16.62
C LEU A 429 -2.49 -11.40 -17.28
N ILE A 430 -2.01 -12.11 -18.31
CA ILE A 430 -2.66 -13.26 -18.93
C ILE A 430 -1.62 -14.38 -18.95
N THR A 431 -1.99 -15.55 -18.44
CA THR A 431 -1.06 -16.68 -18.30
C THR A 431 -1.52 -17.86 -19.14
N ASP A 432 -0.67 -18.34 -20.03
CA ASP A 432 -0.84 -19.60 -20.76
C ASP A 432 0.07 -20.66 -20.13
N VAL A 433 -0.50 -21.81 -19.76
CA VAL A 433 0.28 -22.93 -19.20
C VAL A 433 0.01 -24.20 -19.99
N THR A 434 1.08 -24.86 -20.44
CA THR A 434 1.04 -26.17 -21.09
C THR A 434 1.78 -27.19 -20.22
N GLN A 435 1.11 -28.29 -19.87
CA GLN A 435 1.70 -29.41 -19.13
C GLN A 435 1.98 -30.57 -20.09
N GLY A 436 3.26 -30.89 -20.34
CA GLY A 436 3.70 -31.97 -21.20
C GLY A 436 3.05 -31.90 -22.58
N SER A 437 2.38 -32.98 -22.97
CA SER A 437 1.64 -33.10 -24.22
C SER A 437 0.19 -32.57 -24.17
N ALA A 438 -0.24 -32.00 -23.04
CA ALA A 438 -1.60 -31.51 -22.86
C ALA A 438 -1.88 -30.21 -23.64
N SER A 439 -3.16 -29.82 -23.69
CA SER A 439 -3.57 -28.53 -24.24
C SER A 439 -3.15 -27.38 -23.33
N THR A 440 -2.78 -26.24 -23.93
CA THR A 440 -2.56 -24.98 -23.21
C THR A 440 -3.84 -24.53 -22.51
N VAL A 441 -3.73 -24.20 -21.23
CA VAL A 441 -4.77 -23.54 -20.43
C VAL A 441 -4.44 -22.07 -20.34
N ARG A 442 -5.39 -21.21 -20.74
CA ARG A 442 -5.27 -19.75 -20.61
C ARG A 442 -6.07 -19.27 -19.41
N THR A 443 -5.44 -18.47 -18.57
CA THR A 443 -6.06 -17.79 -17.44
C THR A 443 -5.93 -16.28 -17.59
N THR A 444 -6.96 -15.56 -17.19
CA THR A 444 -7.04 -14.10 -17.18
C THR A 444 -7.57 -13.63 -15.83
N ALA A 445 -7.35 -12.36 -15.51
CA ALA A 445 -7.96 -11.71 -14.36
C ALA A 445 -9.48 -11.95 -14.29
N LEU A 446 -9.98 -12.14 -13.08
CA LEU A 446 -11.40 -12.33 -12.77
C LEU A 446 -11.95 -11.10 -12.06
N THR A 447 -13.27 -11.00 -11.93
CA THR A 447 -13.88 -9.97 -11.08
C THR A 447 -14.38 -10.58 -9.78
N ASP A 448 -14.23 -9.86 -8.68
CA ASP A 448 -14.87 -10.23 -7.42
C ASP A 448 -16.37 -9.85 -7.38
N GLU A 449 -16.97 -9.95 -6.20
CA GLU A 449 -18.40 -9.73 -5.96
C GLU A 449 -18.84 -8.27 -6.14
N THR A 450 -17.93 -7.30 -6.02
CA THR A 450 -18.21 -5.89 -6.30
C THR A 450 -17.86 -5.49 -7.75
N GLY A 451 -17.39 -6.47 -8.53
CA GLY A 451 -16.98 -6.28 -9.92
C GLY A 451 -15.55 -5.73 -10.07
N LYS A 452 -14.78 -5.61 -8.99
CA LYS A 452 -13.36 -5.20 -9.05
C LYS A 452 -12.56 -6.27 -9.77
N LEU A 453 -11.68 -5.85 -10.67
CA LEU A 453 -10.79 -6.76 -11.39
C LEU A 453 -9.64 -7.24 -10.48
N ILE A 454 -9.60 -8.55 -10.21
CA ILE A 454 -8.52 -9.25 -9.50
C ILE A 454 -7.45 -9.65 -10.51
N THR A 455 -6.38 -8.88 -10.56
CA THR A 455 -5.31 -8.98 -11.58
C THR A 455 -4.11 -9.79 -11.13
N ASP A 456 -3.94 -9.96 -9.82
CA ASP A 456 -2.95 -10.83 -9.21
C ASP A 456 -3.67 -12.11 -8.79
N TYR A 457 -3.21 -13.27 -9.27
CA TYR A 457 -3.97 -14.51 -9.17
C TYR A 457 -3.08 -15.74 -9.19
N GLU A 458 -3.70 -16.88 -8.84
CA GLU A 458 -3.06 -18.18 -8.72
C GLU A 458 -3.76 -19.21 -9.60
N ILE A 459 -3.01 -20.17 -10.14
CA ILE A 459 -3.52 -21.23 -10.99
C ILE A 459 -2.92 -22.57 -10.55
N ASP A 460 -3.77 -23.55 -10.29
CA ASP A 460 -3.32 -24.87 -9.86
C ASP A 460 -3.47 -25.92 -10.97
N PHE A 461 -2.43 -26.73 -11.15
CA PHE A 461 -2.36 -27.83 -12.09
C PHE A 461 -2.06 -29.13 -11.36
N ASN A 462 -2.92 -30.13 -11.51
CA ASN A 462 -2.65 -31.45 -10.94
C ASN A 462 -1.42 -32.08 -11.60
N LEU A 463 -0.51 -32.61 -10.79
CA LEU A 463 0.61 -33.38 -11.33
C LEU A 463 0.13 -34.72 -11.90
N SER A 464 0.65 -35.08 -13.07
CA SER A 464 0.39 -36.34 -13.74
C SER A 464 1.04 -37.50 -12.98
N ASN A 465 0.38 -38.66 -13.01
CA ASN A 465 0.95 -39.92 -12.55
C ASN A 465 2.11 -40.40 -13.46
N ASP A 466 2.12 -39.96 -14.72
CA ASP A 466 3.27 -40.11 -15.59
C ASP A 466 4.17 -38.90 -15.40
N THR A 467 5.27 -39.06 -14.65
CA THR A 467 6.14 -37.93 -14.33
C THR A 467 6.76 -37.31 -15.57
N SER A 468 6.92 -38.05 -16.67
CA SER A 468 7.46 -37.48 -17.92
C SER A 468 6.56 -36.40 -18.55
N GLU A 469 5.29 -36.35 -18.16
CA GLU A 469 4.33 -35.31 -18.58
C GLU A 469 4.33 -34.09 -17.65
N ASN A 470 5.06 -34.12 -16.53
CA ASN A 470 5.15 -33.00 -15.58
C ASN A 470 6.20 -31.97 -16.00
N THR A 471 6.19 -31.59 -17.27
CA THR A 471 6.99 -30.49 -17.82
C THR A 471 6.06 -29.32 -18.10
N PHE A 472 6.35 -28.15 -17.54
CA PHE A 472 5.46 -26.99 -17.63
C PHE A 472 6.08 -25.88 -18.46
N MET A 473 5.39 -25.49 -19.52
CA MET A 473 5.68 -24.29 -20.29
C MET A 473 4.69 -23.21 -19.90
N ILE A 474 5.18 -22.13 -19.30
CA ILE A 474 4.38 -21.01 -18.81
C ILE A 474 4.71 -19.79 -19.67
N THR A 475 3.70 -19.16 -20.27
CA THR A 475 3.87 -17.91 -21.03
C THR A 475 3.02 -16.83 -20.39
N ILE A 476 3.64 -15.69 -20.08
CA ILE A 476 2.99 -14.55 -19.46
C ILE A 476 2.88 -13.41 -20.49
N TYR A 477 1.69 -12.86 -20.64
CA TYR A 477 1.43 -11.69 -21.48
C TYR A 477 0.91 -10.53 -20.63
N PRO A 478 1.31 -9.29 -20.91
CA PRO A 478 0.70 -8.13 -20.30
C PRO A 478 -0.68 -7.86 -20.92
N GLN A 479 -1.56 -7.24 -20.15
CA GLN A 479 -2.85 -6.75 -20.60
C GLN A 479 -3.03 -5.32 -20.09
N GLN A 480 -3.12 -4.38 -21.03
CA GLN A 480 -3.37 -2.98 -20.68
C GLN A 480 -4.71 -2.83 -19.94
N LEU A 481 -4.67 -2.17 -18.79
CA LEU A 481 -5.87 -1.79 -18.05
C LEU A 481 -6.53 -0.58 -18.72
N THR A 482 -7.86 -0.57 -18.71
CA THR A 482 -8.61 0.67 -19.02
C THR A 482 -8.40 1.70 -17.91
N THR A 483 -8.69 2.98 -18.19
CA THR A 483 -8.62 4.04 -17.18
C THR A 483 -9.45 3.68 -15.95
N SER A 484 -10.73 3.29 -16.11
CA SER A 484 -11.59 2.88 -14.98
C SER A 484 -10.95 1.78 -14.14
N GLN A 485 -10.50 0.69 -14.78
CA GLN A 485 -9.87 -0.42 -14.07
C GLN A 485 -8.59 0.00 -13.34
N SER A 486 -7.80 0.90 -13.92
CA SER A 486 -6.59 1.41 -13.29
C SER A 486 -6.92 2.17 -12.00
N TYR A 487 -7.94 3.04 -12.04
CA TYR A 487 -8.39 3.79 -10.86
C TYR A 487 -9.09 2.90 -9.82
N GLU A 488 -9.82 1.86 -10.25
CA GLU A 488 -10.43 0.87 -9.34
C GLU A 488 -9.39 0.02 -8.59
N ILE A 489 -8.17 -0.11 -9.11
CA ILE A 489 -7.10 -0.93 -8.53
C ILE A 489 -6.08 -0.07 -7.79
N LEU A 490 -5.51 0.93 -8.47
CA LEU A 490 -4.40 1.73 -7.95
C LEU A 490 -4.85 3.02 -7.27
N SER A 491 -6.15 3.37 -7.28
CA SER A 491 -6.75 4.61 -6.76
C SER A 491 -6.27 5.92 -7.42
N SER A 492 -4.97 6.10 -7.59
CA SER A 492 -4.32 7.21 -8.28
C SER A 492 -3.18 6.65 -9.14
N PRO A 493 -3.47 6.12 -10.35
CA PRO A 493 -2.47 5.44 -11.17
C PRO A 493 -1.28 6.31 -11.54
N ASN A 494 -1.42 7.63 -11.59
CA ASN A 494 -0.31 8.53 -11.92
C ASN A 494 0.72 8.65 -10.78
N GLU A 495 0.26 8.50 -9.54
CA GLU A 495 1.10 8.60 -8.35
C GLU A 495 1.55 7.22 -7.85
N LEU A 496 0.63 6.25 -7.82
CA LEU A 496 0.86 4.93 -7.24
C LEU A 496 1.41 3.91 -8.25
N ALA A 497 1.33 4.16 -9.55
CA ALA A 497 1.96 3.24 -10.50
C ALA A 497 3.49 3.35 -10.47
N ASN A 498 4.18 2.21 -10.48
CA ASN A 498 5.59 2.17 -10.84
C ASN A 498 5.72 2.26 -12.37
N SER A 499 6.73 3.00 -12.85
CA SER A 499 7.03 3.13 -14.29
C SER A 499 7.79 1.93 -14.86
N ASN A 500 8.34 1.08 -13.98
CA ASN A 500 9.24 -0.01 -14.35
C ASN A 500 8.49 -1.26 -14.84
N ASN A 501 7.17 -1.28 -14.71
CA ASN A 501 6.28 -2.31 -15.25
C ASN A 501 6.70 -3.74 -14.83
N LEU A 502 7.03 -3.90 -13.55
CA LEU A 502 7.45 -5.18 -12.99
C LEU A 502 6.31 -6.18 -12.88
N TYR A 503 6.64 -7.45 -12.97
CA TYR A 503 5.78 -8.54 -12.52
C TYR A 503 6.60 -9.60 -11.79
N HIS A 504 5.93 -10.36 -10.93
CA HIS A 504 6.50 -11.44 -10.15
C HIS A 504 5.77 -12.74 -10.49
N LEU A 505 6.55 -13.79 -10.76
CA LEU A 505 6.09 -15.15 -11.01
C LEU A 505 6.63 -16.04 -9.89
N VAL A 506 5.74 -16.77 -9.23
CA VAL A 506 6.07 -17.81 -8.26
C VAL A 506 5.48 -19.13 -8.74
N VAL A 507 6.27 -20.18 -8.70
CA VAL A 507 5.79 -21.56 -8.92
C VAL A 507 6.12 -22.40 -7.71
N SER A 508 5.19 -23.25 -7.28
CA SER A 508 5.40 -24.12 -6.11
C SER A 508 4.59 -25.40 -6.22
N VAL A 509 5.18 -26.53 -5.86
CA VAL A 509 4.50 -27.82 -5.73
C VAL A 509 4.01 -27.99 -4.30
N GLY A 510 2.72 -28.26 -4.14
CA GLY A 510 2.08 -28.41 -2.84
C GLY A 510 0.88 -29.34 -2.87
N SER A 511 0.22 -29.46 -1.73
CA SER A 511 -0.99 -30.26 -1.58
C SER A 511 -2.04 -29.47 -0.81
N TYR A 512 -3.31 -29.83 -1.00
CA TYR A 512 -4.40 -29.21 -0.27
C TYR A 512 -4.64 -29.90 1.07
N VAL A 513 -4.48 -29.16 2.18
CA VAL A 513 -4.78 -29.61 3.53
C VAL A 513 -5.90 -28.75 4.09
N SER A 514 -7.05 -29.34 4.38
CA SER A 514 -8.23 -28.62 4.88
C SER A 514 -8.74 -27.48 3.99
N GLY A 515 -8.41 -27.49 2.70
CA GLY A 515 -8.79 -26.46 1.73
C GLY A 515 -7.72 -25.39 1.50
N GLU A 516 -6.63 -25.42 2.25
CA GLU A 516 -5.48 -24.51 2.09
C GLU A 516 -4.35 -25.20 1.32
N PHE A 517 -3.66 -24.44 0.46
CA PHE A 517 -2.50 -24.93 -0.26
C PHE A 517 -1.28 -24.91 0.66
N VAL A 518 -0.67 -26.08 0.85
CA VAL A 518 0.54 -26.25 1.66
C VAL A 518 1.66 -26.73 0.76
N PRO A 519 2.74 -25.96 0.57
CA PRO A 519 3.91 -26.38 -0.20
C PRO A 519 4.51 -27.70 0.31
N THR A 520 4.99 -28.53 -0.61
CA THR A 520 5.70 -29.79 -0.27
C THR A 520 7.04 -29.53 0.42
N GLN A 521 7.66 -28.39 0.12
CA GLN A 521 8.90 -27.92 0.73
C GLN A 521 8.73 -26.43 1.03
N ILE A 522 9.30 -25.99 2.15
CA ILE A 522 9.42 -24.57 2.49
C ILE A 522 10.14 -23.86 1.33
N ILE A 523 9.60 -22.71 0.93
CA ILE A 523 10.13 -21.89 -0.16
C ILE A 523 11.21 -20.98 0.44
N ASP A 524 12.46 -21.46 0.48
CA ASP A 524 13.55 -20.80 1.20
C ASP A 524 14.86 -20.80 0.40
N SER A 525 15.55 -19.67 0.42
CA SER A 525 16.87 -19.46 -0.21
C SER A 525 18.04 -19.52 0.77
N TYR A 526 17.84 -19.96 2.03
CA TYR A 526 18.88 -20.03 3.04
C TYR A 526 20.14 -20.84 2.58
N PRO A 527 21.38 -20.36 2.84
CA PRO A 527 21.72 -19.13 3.56
C PRO A 527 21.51 -17.86 2.75
N TYR A 528 20.94 -16.84 3.39
CA TYR A 528 20.71 -15.54 2.76
C TYR A 528 22.02 -14.79 2.54
N GLU A 529 22.16 -14.17 1.37
CA GLU A 529 23.28 -13.33 1.00
C GLU A 529 22.89 -11.85 1.14
N ASP A 530 23.58 -11.11 2.01
CA ASP A 530 23.39 -9.65 2.10
C ASP A 530 23.93 -8.91 0.85
N ASN A 531 23.76 -7.59 0.79
CA ASN A 531 24.20 -6.78 -0.33
C ASN A 531 25.49 -5.98 -0.08
N ASN A 532 26.24 -6.28 1.00
CA ASN A 532 27.45 -5.52 1.35
C ASN A 532 28.51 -5.50 0.24
N ASN A 533 28.53 -6.50 -0.64
CA ASN A 533 29.49 -6.61 -1.74
C ASN A 533 28.99 -6.03 -3.07
N CYS A 534 27.75 -5.54 -3.13
CA CYS A 534 27.12 -5.06 -4.36
C CYS A 534 26.19 -3.86 -4.13
N LEU A 535 26.65 -2.92 -3.32
CA LEU A 535 25.95 -1.66 -3.04
C LEU A 535 25.82 -0.78 -4.29
N GLU A 536 24.73 -0.04 -4.37
CA GLU A 536 24.39 0.87 -5.47
C GLU A 536 23.79 2.19 -4.95
N GLY A 537 23.65 3.16 -5.86
CA GLY A 537 23.13 4.51 -5.56
C GLY A 537 24.20 5.40 -4.92
N THR A 538 24.35 6.62 -5.42
CA THR A 538 25.31 7.62 -4.95
C THR A 538 24.66 8.55 -3.92
N LEU A 539 25.09 8.46 -2.67
CA LEU A 539 24.66 9.40 -1.64
C LEU A 539 25.43 10.72 -1.75
N SER A 540 24.79 11.72 -2.37
CA SER A 540 25.31 13.09 -2.38
C SER A 540 24.93 13.90 -1.12
N HIS A 541 23.83 13.50 -0.46
CA HIS A 541 23.25 14.18 0.69
C HIS A 541 22.51 13.19 1.60
N ASN A 542 22.70 13.27 2.93
CA ASN A 542 21.94 12.45 3.88
C ASN A 542 20.59 13.13 4.15
N SER A 543 19.49 12.39 4.02
CA SER A 543 18.17 12.81 4.49
C SER A 543 18.01 12.48 5.97
N GLN A 544 17.23 13.28 6.69
CA GLN A 544 16.96 13.13 8.12
C GLN A 544 15.51 13.50 8.39
N PRO A 545 14.89 12.97 9.45
CA PRO A 545 13.52 13.32 9.80
C PRO A 545 13.31 14.83 9.90
N TYR A 546 12.15 15.30 9.44
CA TYR A 546 11.78 16.69 9.66
C TYR A 546 11.51 16.92 11.15
N THR A 547 12.18 17.92 11.72
CA THR A 547 11.94 18.39 13.08
C THR A 547 11.56 19.87 13.01
N PRO A 548 10.30 20.25 13.30
CA PRO A 548 9.93 21.65 13.29
C PRO A 548 10.78 22.41 14.31
N LEU A 549 11.24 23.61 13.93
CA LEU A 549 11.94 24.49 14.88
C LEU A 549 10.95 24.86 16.00
N SER A 550 11.16 24.34 17.20
CA SER A 550 10.39 24.75 18.37
C SER A 550 10.54 26.26 18.60
N THR A 551 9.52 27.03 18.21
CA THR A 551 9.35 28.37 18.75
C THR A 551 8.94 28.20 20.20
N ALA A 552 9.86 28.49 21.12
CA ALA A 552 9.70 28.44 22.56
C ALA A 552 8.65 29.44 23.14
N ALA A 553 7.50 29.59 22.47
CA ALA A 553 6.47 30.57 22.81
C ALA A 553 5.05 30.00 23.02
N ASP A 554 4.75 28.75 22.60
CA ASP A 554 3.40 28.16 22.77
C ASP A 554 3.33 26.95 23.72
N ASP A 555 4.37 26.75 24.54
CA ASP A 555 4.49 25.70 25.57
C ASP A 555 3.50 25.87 26.76
N ALA A 556 2.39 26.60 26.57
CA ALA A 556 1.38 26.90 27.57
C ALA A 556 -0.04 26.42 27.21
N LEU A 557 -0.27 25.82 26.04
CA LEU A 557 -1.55 25.19 25.67
C LEU A 557 -1.29 23.81 25.05
N GLY A 558 -1.20 22.78 25.90
CA GLY A 558 -0.77 21.43 25.56
C GLY A 558 -1.75 20.55 24.76
N SER A 559 -2.24 21.02 23.62
CA SER A 559 -2.99 20.21 22.65
C SER A 559 -2.66 20.66 21.23
N GLU A 560 -2.11 19.76 20.43
CA GLU A 560 -1.97 19.95 18.98
C GLU A 560 -3.12 19.23 18.26
N SER A 561 -3.58 19.83 17.16
CA SER A 561 -4.56 19.27 16.25
C SER A 561 -3.87 18.93 14.94
N ALA A 562 -3.80 17.65 14.59
CA ALA A 562 -3.39 17.23 13.24
C ALA A 562 -4.65 16.85 12.46
N ALA A 563 -4.79 17.40 11.26
CA ALA A 563 -5.79 16.99 10.30
C ALA A 563 -5.10 16.08 9.28
N PHE A 564 -5.57 14.84 9.17
CA PHE A 564 -5.20 13.92 8.11
C PHE A 564 -6.28 14.03 7.05
N SER A 565 -5.96 14.65 5.90
CA SER A 565 -6.91 14.73 4.78
C SER A 565 -6.75 13.53 3.87
N CYS A 566 -7.84 12.84 3.58
CA CYS A 566 -7.86 11.73 2.65
C CYS A 566 -8.37 12.16 1.26
N ALA A 567 -8.00 11.35 0.26
CA ALA A 567 -8.41 11.43 -1.12
C ALA A 567 -7.95 12.69 -1.84
N THR A 568 -7.03 12.55 -2.76
CA THR A 568 -6.89 13.49 -3.88
C THR A 568 -7.01 12.65 -5.12
N ILE A 569 -8.15 12.75 -5.81
CA ILE A 569 -8.26 12.19 -7.14
C ILE A 569 -7.48 13.10 -8.08
N ASP A 570 -6.48 12.55 -8.77
CA ASP A 570 -5.70 13.28 -9.76
C ASP A 570 -6.58 13.60 -10.98
N ILE A 571 -6.74 14.88 -11.27
CA ILE A 571 -7.55 15.37 -12.40
C ILE A 571 -6.63 16.00 -13.44
N ASP A 572 -5.63 15.26 -13.94
CA ASP A 572 -5.06 15.60 -15.25
C ASP A 572 -4.47 14.39 -15.99
N PRO A 573 -5.23 13.75 -16.90
CA PRO A 573 -4.66 12.76 -17.80
C PRO A 573 -4.02 13.50 -19.00
N GLY A 574 -2.90 14.18 -18.75
CA GLY A 574 -1.92 14.52 -19.79
C GLY A 574 -1.88 15.96 -20.31
N ASP A 575 -1.68 16.96 -19.45
CA ASP A 575 -1.10 18.23 -19.88
C ASP A 575 0.04 18.63 -18.93
N ASP A 576 1.27 18.67 -19.46
CA ASP A 576 2.41 19.33 -18.82
C ASP A 576 2.11 20.84 -18.76
N GLY A 577 1.30 21.26 -17.80
CA GLY A 577 1.03 22.64 -17.50
C GLY A 577 2.34 23.34 -17.11
N PRO A 578 2.63 24.55 -17.65
CA PRO A 578 3.97 25.09 -17.59
C PRO A 578 4.33 25.49 -16.16
N THR A 579 5.24 24.73 -15.56
CA THR A 579 5.96 25.08 -14.34
C THR A 579 6.77 26.35 -14.60
N GLY A 580 6.24 27.50 -14.21
CA GLY A 580 6.90 28.78 -14.42
C GLY A 580 6.16 30.00 -13.85
N PRO A 581 6.85 31.15 -13.77
CA PRO A 581 6.48 32.34 -12.99
C PRO A 581 5.17 33.06 -13.42
N MET A 582 4.37 32.49 -14.32
CA MET A 582 3.10 33.02 -14.78
C MET A 582 2.02 33.01 -13.69
N SER A 583 1.98 32.01 -12.81
CA SER A 583 1.02 31.94 -11.69
C SER A 583 1.21 33.09 -10.70
N PHE A 584 2.47 33.50 -10.48
CA PHE A 584 2.81 34.68 -9.68
C PHE A 584 2.38 35.98 -10.36
N VAL A 585 2.49 36.08 -11.68
CA VAL A 585 2.08 37.28 -12.45
C VAL A 585 0.55 37.43 -12.47
N ILE A 586 -0.20 36.33 -12.59
CA ILE A 586 -1.66 36.33 -12.54
C ILE A 586 -2.15 36.69 -11.13
N GLY A 587 -1.52 36.14 -10.09
CA GLY A 587 -1.79 36.51 -8.69
C GLY A 587 -1.49 37.99 -8.40
N LEU A 588 -0.39 38.53 -8.94
CA LEU A 588 -0.04 39.95 -8.79
C LEU A 588 -1.02 40.86 -9.54
N MET A 589 -1.49 40.47 -10.73
CA MET A 589 -2.50 41.23 -11.47
C MET A 589 -3.85 41.27 -10.75
N LEU A 590 -4.27 40.16 -10.14
CA LEU A 590 -5.50 40.09 -9.34
C LEU A 590 -5.40 40.97 -8.08
N ALA A 591 -4.27 40.97 -7.38
CA ALA A 591 -4.04 41.84 -6.23
C ALA A 591 -4.03 43.34 -6.60
N VAL A 592 -3.48 43.69 -7.76
CA VAL A 592 -3.49 45.08 -8.27
C VAL A 592 -4.90 45.52 -8.72
N MET A 593 -5.72 44.60 -9.24
CA MET A 593 -7.12 44.92 -9.55
C MET A 593 -7.98 45.10 -8.29
N LEU A 594 -7.76 44.28 -7.25
CA LEU A 594 -8.49 44.37 -5.99
C LEU A 594 -8.16 45.64 -5.19
N THR A 595 -6.91 46.11 -5.27
CA THR A 595 -6.50 47.38 -4.62
C THR A 595 -7.07 48.61 -5.32
N ARG A 596 -7.34 48.55 -6.64
CA ARG A 596 -8.01 49.65 -7.37
C ARG A 596 -9.53 49.71 -7.13
N PHE A 597 -10.19 48.59 -6.84
CA PHE A 597 -11.61 48.58 -6.47
C PHE A 597 -11.87 49.26 -5.11
N LYS A 598 -10.92 49.19 -4.17
CA LYS A 598 -11.03 49.84 -2.85
C LYS A 598 -10.93 51.36 -2.90
N HIS A 599 -10.27 51.93 -3.92
CA HIS A 599 -10.19 53.39 -4.11
C HIS A 599 -11.40 54.01 -4.83
N TYR A 600 -12.17 53.22 -5.59
CA TYR A 600 -13.34 53.74 -6.30
C TYR A 600 -14.57 53.90 -5.39
N PHE A 601 -14.66 53.12 -4.30
CA PHE A 601 -15.79 53.18 -3.35
C PHE A 601 -15.61 54.16 -2.18
N LEU A 602 -14.40 54.67 -1.93
CA LEU A 602 -14.15 55.69 -0.89
C LEU A 602 -14.18 57.14 -1.41
N SER A 603 -14.44 57.35 -2.71
CA SER A 603 -14.59 58.67 -3.34
C SER A 603 -16.06 59.11 -3.51
N LYS A 604 -17.03 58.31 -3.07
CA LYS A 604 -18.46 58.66 -3.03
C LYS A 604 -19.06 58.24 -1.68
N ALA A 605 -18.63 58.92 -0.62
CA ALA A 605 -19.36 59.08 0.63
C ALA A 605 -19.16 60.52 1.11
#